data_AF-A0A941MEQ3-F1
#
_entry.id   AF-A0A941MEQ3-F1
#
_cell.length_a   1.000
_cell.length_b   1.000
_cell.length_c   1.000
_cell.angle_alpha   90.00
_cell.angle_beta   90.00
_cell.angle_gamma   90.00
#
_symmetry.space_group_name_H-M   'P 1'
#
loop_
_entity.id
_entity.type
_entity.pdbx_description
1 polymer ?
#
loop_
_entity_poly.entity_id
_entity_poly.type
_entity_poly.pdbx_seq_one_letter_code
_entity_poly.pdbx_strand_id
1 'polypeptide(L)'
;MKIWLVACSKGGVGKTTLAVNLAAAKAAAGDQVTLVDADPQGSTTRWSERRAALGSVIPVLDGHNRTQVRRLPAGAGTAIVDTPAGVG
;
A
#
# COMPACT_ATOMS: atom_id res chain seq x y z
N MET A 1 -0.21 -4.77 15.34
CA MET A 1 -0.16 -4.53 13.88
C MET A 1 -1.56 -4.76 13.31
N LYS A 2 -2.04 -3.84 12.47
CA LYS A 2 -3.34 -3.92 11.80
C LYS A 2 -3.12 -4.11 10.30
N ILE A 3 -4.00 -4.87 9.63
CA ILE A 3 -3.97 -5.05 8.17
C ILE A 3 -5.28 -4.50 7.60
N TRP A 4 -5.18 -3.55 6.69
CA TRP A 4 -6.31 -2.95 5.99
C TRP A 4 -6.28 -3.38 4.54
N LEU A 5 -7.33 -4.06 4.08
CA LEU A 5 -7.48 -4.49 2.70
C LEU A 5 -8.33 -3.47 1.94
N VAL A 6 -7.82 -2.94 0.84
CA VAL A 6 -8.58 -2.08 -0.07
C VAL A 6 -8.91 -2.86 -1.34
N ALA A 7 -10.14 -3.37 -1.42
CA ALA A 7 -10.59 -4.23 -2.51
C ALA A 7 -11.93 -3.74 -3.09
N CYS A 8 -12.07 -3.85 -4.42
CA CYS A 8 -13.32 -3.61 -5.17
C CYS A 8 -13.31 -4.44 -6.46
N SER A 9 -14.48 -4.91 -6.88
CA SER A 9 -14.66 -5.73 -8.09
C SER A 9 -14.45 -4.96 -9.39
N LYS A 10 -14.60 -3.63 -9.38
CA LYS A 10 -14.47 -2.78 -10.57
C LYS A 10 -13.12 -2.06 -10.63
N GLY A 11 -12.51 -2.03 -11.81
CA GLY A 11 -11.34 -1.21 -12.11
C GLY A 11 -11.67 0.27 -12.19
N GLY A 12 -10.74 1.14 -11.80
CA GLY A 12 -10.90 2.59 -11.91
C GLY A 12 -11.79 3.26 -10.85
N VAL A 13 -12.22 2.54 -9.81
CA VAL A 13 -13.03 3.11 -8.70
C VAL A 13 -12.24 3.84 -7.63
N GLY A 14 -10.92 3.96 -7.79
CA GLY A 14 -10.05 4.69 -6.85
C GLY A 14 -9.47 3.86 -5.69
N LYS A 15 -9.36 2.54 -5.81
CA LYS A 15 -8.74 1.67 -4.77
C LYS A 15 -7.34 2.14 -4.37
N THR A 16 -6.42 2.19 -5.33
CA THR A 16 -5.06 2.71 -5.14
C THR A 16 -5.07 4.11 -4.55
N THR A 17 -5.94 5.00 -5.07
CA THR A 17 -6.09 6.37 -4.56
C THR A 17 -6.44 6.38 -3.08
N LEU A 18 -7.40 5.56 -2.66
CA LEU A 18 -7.78 5.43 -1.26
C LEU A 18 -6.63 4.82 -0.44
N ALA A 19 -6.01 3.75 -0.91
CA ALA A 19 -4.92 3.06 -0.22
C ALA A 19 -3.74 4.00 0.09
N VAL A 20 -3.25 4.74 -0.91
CA VAL A 20 -2.10 5.66 -0.73
C VAL A 20 -2.45 6.87 0.15
N ASN A 21 -3.68 7.39 0.07
CA ASN A 21 -4.12 8.50 0.93
C ASN A 21 -4.32 8.07 2.38
N LEU A 22 -4.86 6.87 2.62
CA LEU A 22 -4.93 6.30 3.98
C LEU A 22 -3.53 6.11 4.55
N ALA A 23 -2.57 5.62 3.75
CA ALA A 23 -1.19 5.50 4.16
C ALA A 23 -0.58 6.87 4.50
N ALA A 24 -0.75 7.87 3.63
CA ALA A 24 -0.26 9.22 3.88
C ALA A 24 -0.86 9.83 5.17
N ALA A 25 -2.16 9.66 5.39
CA ALA A 25 -2.82 10.16 6.60
C ALA A 25 -2.33 9.45 7.88
N LYS A 26 -2.11 8.13 7.83
CA LYS A 26 -1.52 7.37 8.95
C LYS A 26 -0.10 7.84 9.26
N ALA A 27 0.75 7.97 8.23
CA ALA A 27 2.11 8.47 8.38
C ALA A 27 2.13 9.89 8.98
N ALA A 28 1.26 10.78 8.50
CA ALA A 28 1.12 12.14 9.02
C ALA A 28 0.66 12.18 10.49
N ALA A 29 -0.10 11.17 10.95
CA ALA A 29 -0.49 11.00 12.34
C ALA A 29 0.58 10.31 13.22
N GLY A 30 1.78 10.07 12.68
CA GLY A 30 2.90 9.44 13.40
C GLY A 30 2.84 7.90 13.44
N ASP A 31 1.92 7.27 12.71
CA ASP A 31 1.84 5.80 12.64
C ASP A 31 2.91 5.25 11.68
N GLN A 32 3.48 4.10 12.06
CA GLN A 32 4.40 3.36 11.21
C GLN A 32 3.59 2.54 10.21
N VAL A 33 3.49 3.03 8.97
CA VAL A 33 2.65 2.44 7.93
C VAL A 33 3.48 1.91 6.77
N THR A 34 3.06 0.76 6.22
CA THR A 34 3.60 0.19 4.99
C THR A 34 2.47 -0.08 4.02
N LEU A 35 2.77 0.06 2.73
CA LEU A 35 1.90 -0.34 1.63
C LEU A 35 2.30 -1.74 1.14
N VAL A 36 1.34 -2.50 0.65
CA VAL A 36 1.54 -3.76 -0.08
C VAL A 36 0.84 -3.60 -1.42
N ASP A 37 1.61 -3.64 -2.49
CA ASP A 37 1.11 -3.51 -3.86
C ASP A 37 0.89 -4.91 -4.43
N ALA A 38 -0.35 -5.37 -4.43
CA ALA A 38 -0.73 -6.66 -5.00
C ALA A 38 -1.44 -6.50 -6.36
N ASP A 39 -1.61 -5.27 -6.85
CA ASP A 39 -2.13 -5.01 -8.19
C ASP A 39 -0.96 -5.10 -9.21
N PRO A 40 -1.04 -5.99 -10.21
CA PRO A 40 -0.01 -6.12 -11.25
C PRO A 40 0.32 -4.82 -11.99
N GLN A 41 -0.56 -3.82 -11.95
CA GLN A 41 -0.31 -2.51 -12.55
C GLN A 41 0.73 -1.67 -11.77
N GLY A 42 1.08 -2.04 -10.54
CA GLY A 42 2.15 -1.39 -9.78
C GLY A 42 1.88 0.07 -9.43
N SER A 43 0.60 0.48 -9.38
CA SER A 43 0.22 1.89 -9.25
C SER A 43 0.60 2.46 -7.88
N THR A 44 0.54 1.64 -6.83
CA THR A 44 0.97 2.01 -5.47
C THR A 44 2.48 2.20 -5.40
N THR A 45 3.25 1.29 -6.01
CA THR A 45 4.71 1.36 -6.10
C THR A 45 5.15 2.65 -6.80
N ARG A 46 4.61 2.90 -8.00
CA ARG A 46 4.91 4.11 -8.78
C ARG A 46 4.54 5.40 -8.04
N TRP A 47 3.45 5.39 -7.27
CA TRP A 47 3.09 6.53 -6.42
C TRP A 47 4.15 6.80 -5.36
N SER A 48 4.65 5.76 -4.69
CA SER A 48 5.68 5.92 -3.65
C SER A 48 7.01 6.41 -4.23
N GLU A 49 7.44 5.89 -5.37
CA GLU A 49 8.66 6.35 -6.06
C GLU A 49 8.60 7.85 -6.40
N ARG A 50 7.46 8.34 -6.90
CA ARG A 50 7.24 9.77 -7.16
C ARG A 50 7.31 10.62 -5.90
N ARG A 51 6.88 10.07 -4.76
CA ARG A 51 6.89 10.74 -3.46
C ARG A 51 8.27 10.72 -2.81
N ALA A 52 9.07 9.69 -3.08
CA ALA A 52 10.47 9.63 -2.67
C ALA A 52 11.28 10.80 -3.26
N ALA A 53 11.01 11.18 -4.51
CA ALA A 53 11.58 12.38 -5.13
C ALA A 53 11.19 13.70 -4.41
N LEU A 54 10.15 13.68 -3.57
CA LEU A 54 9.68 14.80 -2.77
C LEU A 54 10.07 14.70 -1.28
N GLY A 55 10.93 13.75 -0.91
CA GLY A 55 11.42 13.59 0.47
C GLY A 55 10.42 12.93 1.44
N SER A 56 9.33 12.34 0.94
CA SER A 56 8.34 11.66 1.78
C SER A 56 8.12 10.24 1.27
N VAL A 57 8.64 9.25 1.99
CA VAL A 57 8.62 7.84 1.56
C VAL A 57 7.74 7.02 2.48
N ILE A 58 6.76 6.35 1.90
CA ILE A 58 6.07 5.23 2.55
C ILE A 58 6.59 3.95 1.91
N PRO A 59 7.18 3.01 2.69
CA PRO A 59 7.65 1.74 2.15
C PRO A 59 6.53 0.98 1.44
N VAL A 60 6.87 0.39 0.31
CA VAL A 60 5.96 -0.49 -0.46
C VAL A 60 6.60 -1.87 -0.54
N LEU A 61 5.82 -2.90 -0.22
CA LEU A 61 6.19 -4.29 -0.40
C LEU A 61 5.53 -4.84 -1.67
N ASP A 62 6.25 -5.69 -2.38
CA ASP A 62 5.69 -6.45 -3.50
C ASP A 62 4.71 -7.51 -2.96
N GLY A 63 3.42 -7.33 -3.24
CA GLY A 63 2.34 -8.22 -2.85
C GLY A 63 2.39 -9.59 -3.52
N HIS A 64 3.12 -9.73 -4.63
CA HIS A 64 3.35 -11.01 -5.29
C HIS A 64 4.50 -11.80 -4.65
N ASN A 65 5.37 -11.14 -3.88
CA ASN A 65 6.48 -11.77 -3.18
C ASN A 65 6.07 -12.19 -1.75
N ARG A 66 5.66 -13.46 -1.62
CA ARG A 66 5.22 -14.06 -0.33
C ARG A 66 6.27 -13.96 0.78
N THR A 67 7.55 -13.89 0.46
CA THR A 67 8.61 -13.74 1.48
C THR A 67 8.68 -12.31 2.02
N GLN A 68 8.47 -11.30 1.18
CA GLN A 68 8.42 -9.90 1.59
C GLN A 68 7.15 -9.59 2.38
N VAL A 69 5.98 -10.07 1.91
CA VAL A 69 4.71 -9.86 2.62
C VAL A 69 4.70 -10.52 3.99
N ARG A 70 5.40 -11.66 4.18
CA ARG A 70 5.57 -12.29 5.50
C ARG A 70 6.56 -11.55 6.41
N ARG A 71 7.44 -10.73 5.84
CA ARG A 71 8.42 -9.90 6.54
C ARG A 71 7.96 -8.44 6.55
N LEU A 72 6.76 -8.20 7.07
CA LEU A 72 6.34 -6.83 7.40
C LEU A 72 7.40 -6.21 8.33
N PRO A 73 7.80 -4.95 8.12
CA PRO A 73 8.83 -4.31 8.93
C PRO A 73 8.52 -4.43 10.42
N ALA A 74 9.51 -4.82 11.22
CA ALA A 74 9.37 -4.82 12.67
C ALA A 74 8.99 -3.41 13.13
N GLY A 75 7.91 -3.28 13.91
CA GLY A 75 7.39 -1.98 14.35
C GLY A 75 6.34 -1.34 13.44
N ALA A 76 5.98 -1.95 12.29
CA ALA A 76 4.85 -1.48 11.49
C ALA A 76 3.53 -1.57 12.30
N GLY A 77 2.90 -0.41 12.53
CA GLY A 77 1.61 -0.29 13.18
C GLY A 77 0.46 -0.73 12.27
N THR A 78 0.54 -0.36 10.98
CA THR A 78 -0.49 -0.63 9.98
C THR A 78 0.11 -1.06 8.63
N ALA A 79 -0.42 -2.13 8.03
CA ALA A 79 -0.16 -2.52 6.64
C ALA A 79 -1.43 -2.29 5.80
N ILE A 80 -1.31 -1.58 4.69
CA ILE A 80 -2.42 -1.29 3.77
C ILE A 80 -2.16 -2.04 2.46
N VAL A 81 -3.08 -2.93 2.09
CA VAL A 81 -2.97 -3.80 0.92
C VAL A 81 -3.86 -3.26 -0.19
N ASP A 82 -3.24 -2.88 -1.32
CA ASP A 82 -3.92 -2.51 -2.57
C ASP A 82 -4.04 -3.74 -3.46
N THR A 83 -5.27 -4.15 -3.79
CA THR A 83 -5.52 -5.38 -4.55
C THR A 83 -5.85 -5.10 -6.02
N PRO A 84 -5.71 -6.10 -6.92
CA PRO A 84 -6.21 -6.00 -8.28
C PRO A 84 -7.70 -5.63 -8.35
N ALA A 85 -8.12 -5.11 -9.50
CA ALA A 85 -9.53 -5.09 -9.85
C ALA A 85 -10.01 -6.51 -10.19
N GLY A 86 -11.22 -6.86 -9.74
CA GLY A 86 -11.79 -8.18 -9.94
C GLY A 86 -11.54 -9.08 -8.74
N VAL A 87 -12.57 -9.26 -7.92
CA VAL A 87 -12.73 -10.47 -7.12
C VAL A 87 -13.68 -11.35 -7.92
N GLY A 88 -13.08 -12.19 -8.76
CA GLY A 88 -13.71 -13.27 -9.51
C GLY A 88 -12.78 -14.45 -9.46
#